data_AF-A0A973CC79-F1
#
_entry.id   AF-A0A973CC79-F1
#
_cell.length_a   1.000
_cell.length_b   1.000
_cell.length_c   1.000
_cell.angle_alpha   90.00
_cell.angle_beta   90.00
_cell.angle_gamma   90.00
#
_symmetry.space_group_name_H-M   'P 1'
#
loop_
_entity.id
_entity.type
_entity.pdbx_description
1 polymer ?
#
loop_
_entity_poly.entity_id
_entity_poly.type
_entity_poly.pdbx_seq_one_letter_code
_entity_poly.pdbx_strand_id
1 'polypeptide(L)'
;MSKDTFDPTKYNHSNNEPFAAVMERALSRRSILRAGMGMAAVGMLTSVGLAGCSSTANNKNMAASSKVELGFDSIAGAKLDAVVVPKGYSAQVLAPWGTPLNDLAQEWQADGSNTAFDQANSLGMHHDGMHYFPLNGSAIDGLLCINHEYIDQQALHPIGPTKDSNSLRTIIDEVRKEINAHGVTVVRIKQTNGIWDVVKNDSHNRRFTGATTLDISGPVADKTLLETPFSPAGDKVRGTLNNCGNGYTPWGTYLTCEENWPSYFVNTGTQTADQKRIGIDANNTRYGWDNLAGDRDEIDDEFKRFDITKTGKNASEDYRNEANGHGYIVEIDPYNNQSSAIKRTALGRFRHEGCVFGQVVEGKPIVFYSGHDSRFEYIYKFVSDMQWHAGDAERDDRLAVGAKYMDQGTLYVARFDDDGAGHWLPLTLASKTTNGGTLADTFTDLAGLILNTAGAADLVGATPMDRPEWAAVDPVNGAVYMTLTNNTKRKESTNAANPRLNNSTGHIIRWQEGDDTEQF
;
A
#
# COMPACT_ATOMS: atom_id res chain seq x y z
N MET A 1 3.66 -9.69 10.31
CA MET A 1 4.94 -9.28 9.69
C MET A 1 5.76 -10.51 9.32
N SER A 2 5.70 -10.90 8.04
CA SER A 2 6.53 -11.95 7.45
C SER A 2 8.00 -11.70 7.78
N LYS A 3 8.61 -12.60 8.56
CA LYS A 3 10.01 -12.46 8.99
C LYS A 3 11.02 -12.92 7.93
N ASP A 4 10.60 -13.53 6.81
CA ASP A 4 11.53 -14.35 6.01
C ASP A 4 11.31 -14.39 4.47
N THR A 5 10.97 -13.28 3.78
CA THR A 5 10.92 -13.34 2.29
C THR A 5 11.49 -12.16 1.51
N PHE A 6 12.06 -11.13 2.13
CA PHE A 6 12.47 -9.94 1.38
C PHE A 6 13.79 -9.33 1.87
N ASP A 7 14.76 -9.22 0.96
CA ASP A 7 15.96 -8.40 1.15
C ASP A 7 15.81 -7.07 0.39
N PRO A 8 15.30 -6.00 1.05
CA PRO A 8 15.13 -4.68 0.44
C PRO A 8 16.45 -4.00 0.03
N THR A 9 17.61 -4.51 0.46
CA THR A 9 18.91 -3.88 0.11
C THR A 9 19.32 -4.04 -1.33
N LYS A 10 18.60 -4.85 -2.12
CA LYS A 10 18.89 -5.07 -3.52
C LYS A 10 18.35 -4.02 -4.48
N TYR A 11 17.44 -3.13 -4.06
CA TYR A 11 16.54 -2.50 -5.03
C TYR A 11 16.62 -0.97 -5.10
N ASN A 12 16.68 -0.24 -3.97
CA ASN A 12 16.98 1.20 -4.02
C ASN A 12 18.49 1.44 -4.04
N HIS A 13 19.02 1.89 -5.18
CA HIS A 13 20.42 2.25 -5.39
C HIS A 13 20.65 3.75 -5.56
N SER A 14 19.64 4.58 -5.27
CA SER A 14 19.77 6.03 -5.42
C SER A 14 20.89 6.57 -4.51
N ASN A 15 21.66 7.52 -5.05
CA ASN A 15 22.58 8.34 -4.25
C ASN A 15 21.89 9.61 -3.77
N ASN A 16 20.55 9.60 -3.68
CA ASN A 16 19.79 10.76 -3.27
C ASN A 16 20.31 11.25 -1.93
N GLU A 17 20.55 12.55 -1.88
CA GLU A 17 21.30 13.14 -0.79
C GLU A 17 20.64 12.75 0.53
N PRO A 18 21.31 11.95 1.37
CA PRO A 18 20.81 11.70 2.69
C PRO A 18 20.87 13.03 3.41
N PHE A 19 19.77 13.44 4.03
CA PHE A 19 19.68 14.72 4.72
C PHE A 19 20.84 14.99 5.70
N ALA A 20 21.59 14.00 6.19
CA ALA A 20 22.85 14.21 6.91
C ALA A 20 23.87 15.12 6.17
N ALA A 21 24.02 14.99 4.85
CA ALA A 21 24.94 15.81 4.04
C ALA A 21 24.40 17.23 3.81
N VAL A 22 23.07 17.40 3.90
CA VAL A 22 22.42 18.71 3.96
C VAL A 22 22.66 19.32 5.35
N MET A 23 22.54 18.54 6.43
CA MET A 23 22.74 19.00 7.82
C MET A 23 24.17 19.43 8.10
N GLU A 24 25.19 18.78 7.53
CA GLU A 24 26.58 19.26 7.59
C GLU A 24 26.72 20.64 6.92
N ARG A 25 25.96 20.89 5.84
CA ARG A 25 25.86 22.21 5.21
C ARG A 25 25.06 23.20 6.06
N ALA A 26 23.98 22.79 6.72
CA ALA A 26 23.21 23.66 7.60
C ALA A 26 23.99 24.03 8.87
N LEU A 27 24.67 23.07 9.49
CA LEU A 27 25.56 23.28 10.65
C LEU A 27 26.78 24.11 10.29
N SER A 28 27.37 23.95 9.10
CA SER A 28 28.46 24.82 8.63
C SER A 28 27.97 26.25 8.34
N ARG A 29 26.78 26.43 7.77
CA ARG A 29 26.15 27.76 7.62
C ARG A 29 25.84 28.41 8.98
N ARG A 30 25.40 27.62 9.96
CA ARG A 30 25.09 28.07 11.33
C ARG A 30 26.35 28.36 12.16
N SER A 31 27.46 27.66 11.92
CA SER A 31 28.75 27.96 12.54
C SER A 31 29.42 29.20 11.93
N ILE A 32 29.21 29.49 10.64
CA ILE A 32 29.58 30.77 10.02
C ILE A 32 28.77 31.93 10.60
N LEU A 33 27.47 31.76 10.83
CA LEU A 33 26.62 32.77 11.50
C LEU A 33 26.98 32.95 12.99
N ARG A 34 27.39 31.87 13.69
CA ARG A 34 27.91 31.94 15.06
C ARG A 34 29.31 32.58 15.15
N ALA A 35 30.12 32.52 14.11
CA ALA A 35 31.41 33.20 14.06
C ALA A 35 31.28 34.72 13.83
N GLY A 36 30.12 35.20 13.35
CA GLY A 36 29.84 36.62 13.10
C GLY A 36 29.26 37.42 14.27
N MET A 37 28.83 36.78 15.36
CA MET A 37 28.31 37.47 16.55
C MET A 37 28.89 36.86 17.83
N GLY A 38 29.80 37.61 18.46
CA GLY A 38 30.55 37.17 19.63
C GLY A 38 29.71 36.91 20.89
N MET A 39 30.12 35.86 21.61
CA MET A 39 30.22 35.74 23.07
C MET A 39 29.05 36.25 23.93
N ALA A 40 28.09 35.38 24.26
CA ALA A 40 27.49 35.31 25.60
C ALA A 40 26.68 34.00 25.82
N ALA A 41 26.83 33.44 27.03
CA ALA A 41 26.00 32.43 27.70
C ALA A 41 26.19 30.93 27.35
N VAL A 42 27.22 30.34 27.97
CA VAL A 42 27.23 28.93 28.37
C VAL A 42 26.42 28.81 29.67
N GLY A 43 25.26 28.15 29.62
CA GLY A 43 24.48 27.87 30.82
C GLY A 43 23.03 27.48 30.55
N MET A 44 22.78 26.26 30.06
CA MET A 44 21.54 25.50 30.27
C MET A 44 21.69 24.11 29.61
N LEU A 45 22.08 23.11 30.40
CA LEU A 45 22.17 21.70 29.98
C LEU A 45 21.52 20.79 31.04
N THR A 46 20.30 21.10 31.48
CA THR A 46 19.50 20.16 32.29
C THR A 46 18.00 20.49 32.20
N SER A 47 17.39 20.33 31.02
CA SER A 47 15.95 20.09 30.80
C SER A 47 15.59 20.52 29.38
N VAL A 48 15.53 19.57 28.44
CA VAL A 48 14.99 19.85 27.10
C VAL A 48 13.94 18.80 26.79
N GLY A 49 12.71 19.12 27.18
CA GLY A 49 11.55 18.68 26.42
C GLY A 49 11.61 19.36 25.04
N LEU A 50 11.20 18.61 24.02
CA LEU A 50 11.11 19.05 22.64
C LEU A 50 10.09 20.21 22.54
N ALA A 51 10.57 21.45 22.66
CA ALA A 51 9.82 22.66 22.33
C ALA A 51 10.46 23.27 21.08
N GLY A 52 9.67 23.32 20.00
CA GLY A 52 10.04 24.00 18.77
C GLY A 52 10.22 25.49 19.02
N CYS A 53 11.40 26.02 18.71
CA CYS A 53 11.65 27.45 18.69
C CYS A 53 11.08 28.03 17.39
N SER A 54 9.86 28.55 17.49
CA SER A 54 9.25 29.49 16.54
C SER A 54 10.13 30.74 16.42
N SER A 55 10.60 31.03 15.21
CA SER A 55 10.96 32.40 14.82
C SER A 55 9.68 33.17 14.52
N THR A 56 9.63 34.39 15.04
CA THR A 56 8.52 35.33 15.03
C THR A 56 8.00 35.65 13.62
N ALA A 57 6.86 35.04 13.27
CA ALA A 57 5.90 35.62 12.34
C ALA A 57 4.50 35.47 12.95
N ASN A 58 3.83 36.59 13.18
CA ASN A 58 2.44 36.65 13.62
C ASN A 58 1.55 35.97 12.57
N ASN A 59 1.15 34.72 12.80
CA ASN A 59 -0.04 34.16 12.18
C ASN A 59 -0.99 33.63 13.26
N LYS A 60 -2.05 34.40 13.49
CA LYS A 60 -3.21 34.02 14.29
C LYS A 60 -3.99 32.96 13.50
N ASN A 61 -3.75 31.69 13.79
CA ASN A 61 -4.69 30.59 13.64
C ASN A 61 -4.12 29.39 14.40
N MET A 62 -4.24 29.40 15.73
CA MET A 62 -4.05 28.17 16.50
C MET A 62 -5.19 27.23 16.11
N ALA A 63 -4.90 26.24 15.27
CA ALA A 63 -5.82 25.15 14.97
C ALA A 63 -6.39 24.57 16.27
N ALA A 64 -7.67 24.24 16.28
CA ALA A 64 -8.32 23.64 17.44
C ALA A 64 -7.57 22.36 17.83
N SER A 65 -7.05 22.29 19.05
CA SER A 65 -6.41 21.07 19.56
C SER A 65 -7.49 20.05 19.93
N SER A 66 -7.39 18.84 19.40
CA SER A 66 -8.21 17.72 19.88
C SER A 66 -7.84 17.40 21.34
N LYS A 67 -8.78 17.55 22.26
CA LYS A 67 -8.59 17.16 23.67
C LYS A 67 -9.04 15.71 23.83
N VAL A 68 -8.17 14.77 23.50
CA VAL A 68 -8.41 13.33 23.70
C VAL A 68 -7.91 12.90 25.08
N GLU A 69 -8.77 12.26 25.86
CA GLU A 69 -8.41 11.59 27.11
C GLU A 69 -8.47 10.07 26.89
N LEU A 70 -7.44 9.34 27.32
CA LEU A 70 -7.41 7.89 27.24
C LEU A 70 -8.30 7.31 28.35
N GLY A 71 -9.43 6.70 27.95
CA GLY A 71 -10.44 6.17 28.88
C GLY A 71 -10.14 4.80 29.50
N PHE A 72 -8.90 4.32 29.42
CA PHE A 72 -8.49 3.00 29.92
C PHE A 72 -7.09 3.05 30.53
N ASP A 73 -6.84 2.18 31.51
CA ASP A 73 -5.49 1.99 32.06
C ASP A 73 -4.62 1.19 31.11
N SER A 74 -3.39 1.63 30.89
CA SER A 74 -2.40 0.88 30.11
C SER A 74 -2.13 -0.48 30.76
N ILE A 75 -2.01 -1.52 29.94
CA ILE A 75 -1.73 -2.90 30.36
C ILE A 75 -0.25 -3.24 30.17
N ALA A 76 0.27 -4.16 30.98
CA ALA A 76 1.62 -4.69 30.77
C ALA A 76 1.68 -5.62 29.56
N GLY A 77 2.81 -5.61 28.84
CA GLY A 77 3.06 -6.60 27.79
C GLY A 77 3.09 -8.02 28.36
N ALA A 78 2.52 -8.98 27.63
CA ALA A 78 2.46 -10.38 28.00
C ALA A 78 2.86 -11.28 26.82
N LYS A 79 3.44 -12.45 27.11
CA LYS A 79 3.76 -13.49 26.12
C LYS A 79 2.78 -14.66 26.25
N LEU A 80 1.49 -14.36 26.06
CA LEU A 80 0.41 -15.34 26.12
C LEU A 80 -0.12 -15.58 24.70
N ASP A 81 -0.58 -16.79 24.42
CA ASP A 81 -1.37 -17.10 23.22
C ASP A 81 -2.84 -16.70 23.46
N ALA A 82 -3.06 -15.41 23.68
CA ALA A 82 -4.37 -14.83 24.00
C ALA A 82 -4.40 -13.32 23.72
N VAL A 83 -5.60 -12.80 23.47
CA VAL A 83 -5.85 -11.35 23.42
C VAL A 83 -6.07 -10.83 24.84
N VAL A 84 -5.15 -9.98 25.32
CA VAL A 84 -5.26 -9.33 26.64
C VAL A 84 -5.83 -7.92 26.47
N VAL A 85 -6.94 -7.63 27.13
CA VAL A 85 -7.64 -6.33 27.05
C VAL A 85 -7.70 -5.63 28.41
N PRO A 86 -7.85 -4.29 28.47
CA PRO A 86 -8.04 -3.56 29.72
C PRO A 86 -9.30 -3.98 30.48
N LYS A 87 -9.36 -3.69 31.78
CA LYS A 87 -10.53 -3.95 32.61
C LYS A 87 -11.78 -3.27 32.03
N GLY A 88 -12.87 -4.03 31.89
CA GLY A 88 -14.14 -3.53 31.32
C GLY A 88 -14.29 -3.77 29.82
N TYR A 89 -13.27 -4.31 29.15
CA TYR A 89 -13.31 -4.69 27.74
C TYR A 89 -13.44 -6.20 27.56
N SER A 90 -13.92 -6.62 26.39
CA SER A 90 -13.97 -8.01 25.93
C SER A 90 -13.47 -8.11 24.49
N ALA A 91 -12.84 -9.22 24.13
CA ALA A 91 -12.48 -9.56 22.75
C ALA A 91 -13.33 -10.73 22.26
N GLN A 92 -13.73 -10.69 20.99
CA GLN A 92 -14.51 -11.73 20.32
C GLN A 92 -13.85 -12.05 18.98
N VAL A 93 -13.75 -13.33 18.62
CA VAL A 93 -13.44 -13.75 17.26
C VAL A 93 -14.67 -13.56 16.39
N LEU A 94 -14.55 -12.76 15.33
CA LEU A 94 -15.66 -12.41 14.43
C LEU A 94 -15.70 -13.28 13.17
N ALA A 95 -14.67 -13.21 12.34
CA ALA A 95 -14.62 -13.89 11.05
C ALA A 95 -13.19 -14.46 10.83
N PRO A 96 -12.88 -15.66 11.36
CA PRO A 96 -11.58 -16.29 11.13
C PRO A 96 -11.40 -16.73 9.68
N TRP A 97 -10.15 -17.03 9.29
CA TRP A 97 -9.85 -17.64 7.99
C TRP A 97 -10.71 -18.88 7.74
N GLY A 98 -11.25 -18.98 6.53
CA GLY A 98 -12.03 -20.15 6.10
C GLY A 98 -13.51 -20.13 6.51
N THR A 99 -13.96 -19.12 7.27
CA THR A 99 -15.40 -18.93 7.53
C THR A 99 -16.18 -18.88 6.21
N PRO A 100 -17.17 -19.76 6.00
CA PRO A 100 -17.97 -19.75 4.77
C PRO A 100 -18.78 -18.46 4.62
N LEU A 101 -18.70 -17.86 3.43
CA LEU A 101 -19.50 -16.68 3.07
C LEU A 101 -20.93 -17.05 2.65
N ASN A 102 -21.08 -18.27 2.16
CA ASN A 102 -22.31 -18.81 1.60
C ASN A 102 -22.34 -20.35 1.79
N ASP A 103 -23.44 -20.98 1.41
CA ASP A 103 -23.64 -22.43 1.54
C ASP A 103 -22.93 -23.26 0.44
N LEU A 104 -22.18 -22.62 -0.47
CA LEU A 104 -21.38 -23.34 -1.47
C LEU A 104 -20.09 -23.89 -0.86
N ALA A 105 -19.47 -23.17 0.08
CA ALA A 105 -18.30 -23.65 0.80
C ALA A 105 -18.68 -24.63 1.91
N GLN A 106 -17.86 -25.68 2.06
CA GLN A 106 -17.82 -26.47 3.28
C GLN A 106 -17.30 -25.63 4.46
N GLU A 107 -17.69 -26.01 5.67
CA GLU A 107 -17.11 -25.45 6.89
C GLU A 107 -15.58 -25.66 6.91
N TRP A 108 -14.87 -24.74 7.57
CA TRP A 108 -13.41 -24.80 7.66
C TRP A 108 -12.95 -26.10 8.34
N GLN A 109 -11.94 -26.74 7.75
CA GLN A 109 -11.36 -27.99 8.22
C GLN A 109 -9.92 -27.73 8.72
N ALA A 110 -9.67 -28.11 9.98
CA ALA A 110 -8.38 -27.93 10.63
C ALA A 110 -7.24 -28.77 10.03
N ASP A 111 -7.58 -29.78 9.24
CA ASP A 111 -6.62 -30.64 8.53
C ASP A 111 -6.22 -30.09 7.16
N GLY A 112 -6.69 -28.90 6.77
CA GLY A 112 -6.36 -28.28 5.49
C GLY A 112 -7.02 -28.93 4.27
N SER A 113 -8.00 -29.83 4.45
CA SER A 113 -8.63 -30.59 3.35
C SER A 113 -9.65 -29.81 2.50
N ASN A 114 -10.01 -28.58 2.88
CA ASN A 114 -10.87 -27.73 2.06
C ASN A 114 -10.26 -27.53 0.66
N THR A 115 -11.12 -27.45 -0.35
CA THR A 115 -10.73 -27.32 -1.77
C THR A 115 -10.47 -25.87 -2.17
N ALA A 116 -9.95 -25.65 -3.39
CA ALA A 116 -9.90 -24.32 -3.97
C ALA A 116 -11.29 -23.66 -4.12
N PHE A 117 -12.32 -24.47 -4.36
CA PHE A 117 -13.71 -24.01 -4.48
C PHE A 117 -14.26 -23.53 -3.13
N ASP A 118 -14.00 -24.27 -2.05
CA ASP A 118 -14.35 -23.84 -0.70
C ASP A 118 -13.64 -22.52 -0.37
N GLN A 119 -12.34 -22.43 -0.65
CA GLN A 119 -11.56 -21.23 -0.35
C GLN A 119 -12.02 -20.00 -1.15
N ALA A 120 -12.51 -20.16 -2.37
CA ALA A 120 -13.12 -19.09 -3.17
C ALA A 120 -14.44 -18.57 -2.58
N ASN A 121 -15.11 -19.37 -1.74
CA ASN A 121 -16.40 -19.10 -1.13
C ASN A 121 -16.31 -18.87 0.40
N SER A 122 -15.10 -18.69 0.92
CA SER A 122 -14.82 -18.46 2.34
C SER A 122 -13.91 -17.25 2.54
N LEU A 123 -13.78 -16.78 3.78
CA LEU A 123 -12.79 -15.76 4.18
C LEU A 123 -11.37 -16.22 3.79
N GLY A 124 -10.56 -15.30 3.28
CA GLY A 124 -9.16 -15.54 2.92
C GLY A 124 -8.24 -15.69 4.13
N MET A 125 -6.95 -15.86 3.87
CA MET A 125 -5.92 -16.10 4.89
C MET A 125 -5.14 -14.81 5.22
N HIS A 126 -4.67 -14.71 6.47
CA HIS A 126 -3.91 -13.56 6.98
C HIS A 126 -4.60 -12.23 6.71
N HIS A 127 -5.67 -12.01 7.48
CA HIS A 127 -6.43 -10.77 7.44
C HIS A 127 -5.52 -9.59 7.77
N ASP A 128 -5.63 -8.51 7.01
CA ASP A 128 -4.84 -7.31 7.21
C ASP A 128 -5.74 -6.06 7.22
N GLY A 129 -5.52 -5.08 6.33
CA GLY A 129 -6.32 -3.87 6.25
C GLY A 129 -7.82 -4.14 6.12
N MET A 130 -8.63 -3.35 6.80
CA MET A 130 -10.09 -3.53 6.82
C MET A 130 -10.85 -2.23 7.07
N HIS A 131 -12.10 -2.17 6.59
CA HIS A 131 -12.99 -1.03 6.85
C HIS A 131 -14.46 -1.45 6.92
N TYR A 132 -15.21 -0.84 7.84
CA TYR A 132 -16.65 -1.06 8.03
C TYR A 132 -17.47 -0.01 7.29
N PHE A 133 -18.40 -0.49 6.47
CA PHE A 133 -19.31 0.30 5.64
C PHE A 133 -20.75 0.09 6.16
N PRO A 134 -21.39 1.11 6.75
CA PRO A 134 -22.70 0.95 7.39
C PRO A 134 -23.80 0.69 6.35
N LEU A 135 -24.65 -0.31 6.57
CA LEU A 135 -25.88 -0.46 5.77
C LEU A 135 -26.97 0.44 6.36
N ASN A 136 -27.53 1.33 5.52
CA ASN A 136 -28.56 2.29 5.94
C ASN A 136 -28.13 3.17 7.14
N GLY A 137 -26.83 3.52 7.23
CA GLY A 137 -26.28 4.32 8.32
C GLY A 137 -26.22 3.60 9.68
N SER A 138 -26.42 2.28 9.71
CA SER A 138 -26.38 1.48 10.95
C SER A 138 -24.97 1.34 11.49
N ALA A 139 -24.80 1.50 12.81
CA ALA A 139 -23.56 1.23 13.52
C ALA A 139 -23.36 -0.26 13.86
N ILE A 140 -24.38 -1.09 13.65
CA ILE A 140 -24.44 -2.49 14.11
C ILE A 140 -24.84 -3.49 13.01
N ASP A 141 -24.97 -3.04 11.76
CA ASP A 141 -25.34 -3.87 10.61
C ASP A 141 -24.72 -3.25 9.36
N GLY A 142 -23.71 -3.92 8.77
CA GLY A 142 -22.91 -3.31 7.73
C GLY A 142 -22.02 -4.31 7.00
N LEU A 143 -21.28 -3.81 6.02
CA LEU A 143 -20.32 -4.57 5.24
C LEU A 143 -18.91 -4.33 5.80
N LEU A 144 -18.15 -5.40 6.02
CA LEU A 144 -16.75 -5.33 6.36
C LEU A 144 -15.95 -5.74 5.12
N CYS A 145 -15.14 -4.83 4.61
CA CYS A 145 -14.11 -5.14 3.63
C CYS A 145 -12.83 -5.53 4.38
N ILE A 146 -12.22 -6.67 4.02
CA ILE A 146 -11.02 -7.19 4.68
C ILE A 146 -10.04 -7.68 3.63
N ASN A 147 -8.80 -7.22 3.72
CA ASN A 147 -7.69 -7.71 2.92
C ASN A 147 -7.18 -9.06 3.43
N HIS A 148 -6.60 -9.85 2.52
CA HIS A 148 -5.95 -11.14 2.76
C HIS A 148 -4.58 -11.11 2.10
N GLU A 149 -3.56 -10.80 2.90
CA GLU A 149 -2.25 -10.35 2.41
C GLU A 149 -1.41 -11.51 1.85
N TYR A 150 -1.34 -12.62 2.55
CA TYR A 150 -0.51 -13.76 2.16
C TYR A 150 -1.04 -15.07 2.75
N ILE A 151 -0.33 -16.16 2.47
CA ILE A 151 -0.68 -17.50 2.95
C ILE A 151 0.48 -18.14 3.72
N ASP A 152 0.13 -19.11 4.56
CA ASP A 152 1.03 -20.15 5.03
C ASP A 152 0.69 -21.47 4.30
N GLN A 153 1.52 -21.87 3.34
CA GLN A 153 1.30 -23.10 2.56
C GLN A 153 1.31 -24.36 3.43
N GLN A 154 2.03 -24.34 4.57
CA GLN A 154 2.10 -25.50 5.47
C GLN A 154 0.79 -25.71 6.22
N ALA A 155 0.10 -24.63 6.57
CA ALA A 155 -1.21 -24.67 7.21
C ALA A 155 -2.37 -24.81 6.21
N LEU A 156 -2.18 -24.36 4.96
CA LEU A 156 -3.23 -24.39 3.95
C LEU A 156 -3.52 -25.79 3.41
N HIS A 157 -2.56 -26.72 3.48
CA HIS A 157 -2.65 -28.06 2.87
C HIS A 157 -2.39 -29.16 3.90
N PRO A 158 -2.98 -30.37 3.76
CA PRO A 158 -2.90 -31.41 4.79
C PRO A 158 -1.49 -31.84 5.21
N ILE A 159 -0.53 -31.77 4.30
CA ILE A 159 0.87 -32.11 4.53
C ILE A 159 1.82 -30.99 4.08
N GLY A 160 1.30 -29.77 3.93
CA GLY A 160 1.98 -28.69 3.23
C GLY A 160 1.93 -28.82 1.71
N PRO A 161 2.61 -27.92 0.96
CA PRO A 161 2.51 -27.86 -0.49
C PRO A 161 3.09 -29.12 -1.14
N THR A 162 2.31 -29.81 -1.95
CA THR A 162 2.76 -31.01 -2.67
C THR A 162 3.76 -30.63 -3.75
N LYS A 163 4.90 -31.34 -3.77
CA LYS A 163 6.01 -31.12 -4.69
C LYS A 163 6.58 -32.44 -5.23
N ASP A 164 7.14 -32.41 -6.44
CA ASP A 164 7.87 -33.53 -7.03
C ASP A 164 9.32 -33.65 -6.51
N SER A 165 10.11 -34.56 -7.08
CA SER A 165 11.53 -34.74 -6.74
C SER A 165 12.41 -33.53 -7.08
N ASN A 166 11.95 -32.63 -7.94
CA ASN A 166 12.62 -31.39 -8.31
C ASN A 166 12.12 -30.19 -7.49
N SER A 167 11.29 -30.44 -6.47
CA SER A 167 10.66 -29.40 -5.64
C SER A 167 9.66 -28.51 -6.37
N LEU A 168 9.12 -28.94 -7.51
CA LEU A 168 8.09 -28.23 -8.28
C LEU A 168 6.68 -28.61 -7.82
N ARG A 169 5.75 -27.64 -7.82
CA ARG A 169 4.33 -27.91 -7.53
C ARG A 169 3.70 -28.85 -8.56
N THR A 170 2.83 -29.75 -8.11
CA THR A 170 2.20 -30.76 -8.98
C THR A 170 0.69 -30.85 -8.87
N ILE A 171 0.06 -30.11 -7.94
CA ILE A 171 -1.38 -30.21 -7.68
C ILE A 171 -2.07 -28.87 -7.96
N ILE A 172 -2.90 -28.84 -8.99
CA ILE A 172 -3.65 -27.65 -9.43
C ILE A 172 -4.59 -27.10 -8.36
N ASP A 173 -5.33 -27.98 -7.68
CA ASP A 173 -6.29 -27.51 -6.67
C ASP A 173 -5.57 -26.80 -5.51
N GLU A 174 -4.37 -27.25 -5.13
CA GLU A 174 -3.57 -26.55 -4.12
C GLU A 174 -3.19 -25.13 -4.57
N VAL A 175 -2.69 -24.97 -5.80
CA VAL A 175 -2.29 -23.64 -6.31
C VAL A 175 -3.51 -22.73 -6.48
N ARG A 176 -4.64 -23.24 -6.99
CA ARG A 176 -5.89 -22.46 -7.06
C ARG A 176 -6.39 -22.06 -5.66
N LYS A 177 -6.29 -22.96 -4.68
CA LYS A 177 -6.64 -22.66 -3.28
C LYS A 177 -5.77 -21.55 -2.72
N GLU A 178 -4.47 -21.59 -2.99
CA GLU A 178 -3.52 -20.53 -2.60
C GLU A 178 -3.85 -19.18 -3.22
N ILE A 179 -4.13 -19.15 -4.53
CA ILE A 179 -4.55 -17.93 -5.23
C ILE A 179 -5.87 -17.39 -4.66
N ASN A 180 -6.82 -18.28 -4.37
CA ASN A 180 -8.12 -17.93 -3.78
C ASN A 180 -8.06 -17.56 -2.31
N ALA A 181 -6.97 -17.82 -1.60
CA ALA A 181 -6.78 -17.40 -0.21
C ALA A 181 -6.32 -15.94 -0.09
N HIS A 182 -5.86 -15.31 -1.18
CA HIS A 182 -5.45 -13.90 -1.23
C HIS A 182 -6.61 -12.96 -1.58
N GLY A 183 -6.34 -11.64 -1.49
CA GLY A 183 -7.17 -10.61 -2.08
C GLY A 183 -8.02 -9.87 -1.06
N VAL A 184 -9.31 -9.73 -1.32
CA VAL A 184 -10.28 -9.02 -0.46
C VAL A 184 -11.54 -9.85 -0.27
N THR A 185 -12.12 -9.77 0.92
CA THR A 185 -13.51 -10.18 1.17
C THR A 185 -14.35 -8.95 1.44
N VAL A 186 -15.51 -8.86 0.79
CA VAL A 186 -16.64 -8.05 1.27
C VAL A 186 -17.58 -9.01 1.98
N VAL A 187 -17.90 -8.77 3.24
CA VAL A 187 -18.79 -9.64 4.03
C VAL A 187 -19.72 -8.81 4.89
N ARG A 188 -21.01 -9.12 4.90
CA ARG A 188 -21.94 -8.49 5.84
C ARG A 188 -21.73 -9.04 7.24
N ILE A 189 -21.58 -8.13 8.20
CA ILE A 189 -21.53 -8.44 9.62
C ILE A 189 -22.66 -7.70 10.36
N LYS A 190 -23.17 -8.34 11.41
CA LYS A 190 -24.27 -7.79 12.21
C LYS A 190 -24.09 -8.08 13.68
N GLN A 191 -24.35 -7.07 14.50
CA GLN A 191 -24.40 -7.23 15.95
C GLN A 191 -25.83 -7.58 16.39
N THR A 192 -25.96 -8.67 17.16
CA THR A 192 -27.19 -9.06 17.83
C THR A 192 -26.90 -9.29 19.30
N ASN A 193 -27.60 -8.60 20.20
CA ASN A 193 -27.38 -8.68 21.65
C ASN A 193 -25.91 -8.46 22.07
N GLY A 194 -25.21 -7.54 21.40
CA GLY A 194 -23.81 -7.22 21.69
C GLY A 194 -22.78 -8.14 21.03
N ILE A 195 -23.20 -9.21 20.36
CA ILE A 195 -22.32 -10.18 19.69
C ILE A 195 -22.33 -9.94 18.19
N TRP A 196 -21.16 -9.77 17.60
CA TRP A 196 -21.01 -9.63 16.15
C TRP A 196 -20.93 -11.00 15.49
N ASP A 197 -21.55 -11.14 14.32
CA ASP A 197 -21.49 -12.36 13.52
C ASP A 197 -21.49 -12.05 12.02
N VAL A 198 -21.00 -12.99 11.22
CA VAL A 198 -21.10 -12.99 9.76
C VAL A 198 -22.52 -13.35 9.34
N VAL A 199 -23.11 -12.55 8.45
CA VAL A 199 -24.38 -12.88 7.82
C VAL A 199 -24.12 -13.73 6.59
N LYS A 200 -24.17 -15.06 6.76
CA LYS A 200 -23.98 -16.04 5.67
C LYS A 200 -25.05 -15.87 4.59
N ASN A 201 -24.68 -16.14 3.33
CA ASN A 201 -25.54 -16.01 2.14
C ASN A 201 -26.09 -14.61 1.86
N ASP A 202 -25.54 -13.55 2.47
CA ASP A 202 -25.89 -12.20 2.09
C ASP A 202 -25.42 -11.93 0.66
N SER A 203 -26.24 -11.24 -0.15
CA SER A 203 -25.94 -10.98 -1.54
C SER A 203 -24.69 -10.11 -1.74
N HIS A 204 -24.28 -9.33 -0.74
CA HIS A 204 -23.05 -8.53 -0.79
C HIS A 204 -21.78 -9.37 -0.54
N ASN A 205 -21.91 -10.58 0.02
CA ASN A 205 -20.76 -11.40 0.34
C ASN A 205 -20.05 -11.84 -0.95
N ARG A 206 -18.77 -11.46 -1.10
CA ARG A 206 -17.98 -11.81 -2.28
C ARG A 206 -16.48 -11.74 -2.03
N ARG A 207 -15.74 -12.44 -2.88
CA ARG A 207 -14.27 -12.46 -2.91
C ARG A 207 -13.74 -11.77 -4.15
N PHE A 208 -12.72 -10.94 -3.96
CA PHE A 208 -11.76 -10.57 -4.98
C PHE A 208 -10.48 -11.33 -4.66
N THR A 209 -9.98 -12.15 -5.57
CA THR A 209 -8.83 -13.03 -5.31
C THR A 209 -7.66 -12.69 -6.24
N GLY A 210 -6.56 -13.42 -6.11
CA GLY A 210 -5.47 -13.35 -7.08
C GLY A 210 -5.87 -13.78 -8.50
N ALA A 211 -7.07 -14.35 -8.71
CA ALA A 211 -7.57 -14.76 -10.03
C ALA A 211 -8.72 -13.90 -10.57
N THR A 212 -9.34 -13.03 -9.77
CA THR A 212 -10.49 -12.23 -10.20
C THR A 212 -10.12 -11.29 -11.35
N THR A 213 -10.92 -11.21 -12.41
CA THR A 213 -10.74 -10.20 -13.46
C THR A 213 -11.10 -8.82 -12.92
N LEU A 214 -10.19 -7.87 -13.02
CA LEU A 214 -10.36 -6.48 -12.58
C LEU A 214 -10.25 -5.52 -13.77
N ASP A 215 -10.88 -4.37 -13.62
CA ASP A 215 -10.69 -3.24 -14.52
C ASP A 215 -9.43 -2.46 -14.12
N ILE A 216 -8.88 -1.68 -15.05
CA ILE A 216 -7.77 -0.78 -14.81
C ILE A 216 -8.10 0.58 -15.42
N SER A 217 -7.86 1.66 -14.67
CA SER A 217 -8.16 3.02 -15.10
C SER A 217 -7.04 3.99 -14.71
N GLY A 218 -7.02 5.15 -15.37
CA GLY A 218 -5.98 6.16 -15.24
C GLY A 218 -4.93 6.06 -16.36
N PRO A 219 -3.77 6.75 -16.21
CA PRO A 219 -2.86 6.99 -17.33
C PRO A 219 -2.20 5.75 -17.96
N VAL A 220 -2.20 4.59 -17.27
CA VAL A 220 -1.61 3.34 -17.78
C VAL A 220 -2.63 2.46 -18.50
N ALA A 221 -3.93 2.68 -18.30
CA ALA A 221 -5.00 1.89 -18.93
C ALA A 221 -4.98 2.00 -20.47
N ASP A 222 -5.41 0.93 -21.15
CA ASP A 222 -5.50 0.81 -22.61
C ASP A 222 -4.17 1.04 -23.35
N LYS A 223 -3.05 0.77 -22.68
CA LYS A 223 -1.70 0.88 -23.23
C LYS A 223 -1.15 -0.49 -23.59
N THR A 224 -0.27 -0.51 -24.59
CA THR A 224 0.55 -1.69 -24.94
C THR A 224 1.44 -2.17 -23.79
N LEU A 225 1.64 -1.33 -22.76
CA LEU A 225 2.30 -1.67 -21.51
C LEU A 225 1.53 -2.68 -20.66
N LEU A 226 0.23 -2.87 -20.92
CA LEU A 226 -0.64 -3.84 -20.25
C LEU A 226 -1.10 -4.98 -21.18
N GLU A 227 -0.65 -4.97 -22.44
CA GLU A 227 -1.01 -6.01 -23.41
C GLU A 227 -0.45 -7.37 -22.96
N THR A 228 -1.32 -8.36 -22.86
CA THR A 228 -0.99 -9.79 -22.64
C THR A 228 -1.96 -10.64 -23.46
N PRO A 229 -1.75 -11.98 -23.58
CA PRO A 229 -2.75 -12.84 -24.20
C PRO A 229 -4.12 -12.77 -23.51
N PHE A 230 -4.15 -12.50 -22.20
CA PHE A 230 -5.38 -12.34 -21.43
C PHE A 230 -6.05 -10.98 -21.61
N SER A 231 -5.27 -9.89 -21.70
CA SER A 231 -5.78 -8.55 -21.98
C SER A 231 -5.11 -7.96 -23.23
N PRO A 232 -5.57 -8.33 -24.44
CA PRO A 232 -4.99 -7.80 -25.68
C PRO A 232 -5.19 -6.28 -25.85
N ALA A 233 -6.20 -5.70 -25.22
CA ALA A 233 -6.47 -4.26 -25.25
C ALA A 233 -5.77 -3.48 -24.11
N GLY A 234 -5.24 -4.17 -23.09
CA GLY A 234 -4.65 -3.52 -21.91
C GLY A 234 -5.69 -2.87 -20.98
N ASP A 235 -6.94 -3.33 -21.02
CA ASP A 235 -8.09 -2.79 -20.30
C ASP A 235 -8.54 -3.66 -19.11
N LYS A 236 -7.89 -4.83 -18.93
CA LYS A 236 -8.16 -5.79 -17.86
C LYS A 236 -6.87 -6.27 -17.21
N VAL A 237 -6.96 -6.63 -15.93
CA VAL A 237 -5.89 -7.29 -15.19
C VAL A 237 -6.44 -8.50 -14.44
N ARG A 238 -5.60 -9.51 -14.18
CA ARG A 238 -6.02 -10.71 -13.46
C ARG A 238 -5.53 -10.69 -12.01
N GLY A 239 -6.43 -10.29 -11.14
CA GLY A 239 -6.32 -10.41 -9.69
C GLY A 239 -5.82 -9.18 -8.97
N THR A 240 -5.84 -9.29 -7.65
CA THR A 240 -5.12 -8.40 -6.75
C THR A 240 -4.27 -9.23 -5.81
N LEU A 241 -3.02 -8.82 -5.61
CA LEU A 241 -2.01 -9.63 -4.94
C LEU A 241 -1.39 -8.87 -3.78
N ASN A 242 -1.14 -9.60 -2.70
CA ASN A 242 -0.47 -9.08 -1.51
C ASN A 242 -1.12 -7.79 -0.97
N ASN A 243 -2.43 -7.90 -0.74
CA ASN A 243 -3.28 -6.84 -0.22
C ASN A 243 -2.93 -6.59 1.26
N CYS A 244 -2.18 -5.52 1.54
CA CYS A 244 -1.64 -5.21 2.87
C CYS A 244 -2.65 -4.39 3.70
N GLY A 245 -2.32 -3.15 4.05
CA GLY A 245 -3.23 -2.19 4.68
C GLY A 245 -4.29 -1.65 3.72
N ASN A 246 -5.04 -0.65 4.18
CA ASN A 246 -6.22 -0.18 3.45
C ASN A 246 -6.40 1.33 3.45
N GLY A 247 -7.43 1.72 2.72
CA GLY A 247 -8.05 3.03 2.72
C GLY A 247 -9.55 2.90 2.55
N TYR A 248 -10.21 4.05 2.59
CA TYR A 248 -11.60 4.22 2.19
C TYR A 248 -11.77 5.63 1.66
N THR A 249 -12.80 5.86 0.86
CA THR A 249 -13.02 7.17 0.22
C THR A 249 -14.17 7.92 0.87
N PRO A 250 -14.19 9.26 0.75
CA PRO A 250 -15.33 10.08 1.19
C PRO A 250 -16.65 9.74 0.49
N TRP A 251 -16.62 9.04 -0.65
CA TRP A 251 -17.79 8.58 -1.41
C TRP A 251 -18.12 7.10 -1.16
N GLY A 252 -17.52 6.47 -0.14
CA GLY A 252 -17.95 5.17 0.35
C GLY A 252 -17.43 3.97 -0.43
N THR A 253 -16.29 4.08 -1.11
CA THR A 253 -15.56 2.93 -1.66
C THR A 253 -14.40 2.52 -0.75
N TYR A 254 -14.00 1.26 -0.87
CA TYR A 254 -12.86 0.67 -0.19
C TYR A 254 -11.62 0.74 -1.07
N LEU A 255 -10.47 1.04 -0.47
CA LEU A 255 -9.17 1.02 -1.14
C LEU A 255 -8.31 -0.10 -0.55
N THR A 256 -7.91 -1.05 -1.39
CA THR A 256 -6.94 -2.08 -1.01
C THR A 256 -5.61 -1.83 -1.71
N CYS A 257 -4.50 -2.20 -1.06
CA CYS A 257 -3.16 -1.77 -1.44
C CYS A 257 -2.28 -2.99 -1.74
N GLU A 258 -1.76 -3.10 -2.96
CA GLU A 258 -0.81 -4.16 -3.32
C GLU A 258 0.60 -3.80 -2.88
N GLU A 259 1.19 -4.60 -2.00
CA GLU A 259 2.44 -4.29 -1.32
C GLU A 259 3.60 -5.16 -1.85
N ASN A 260 3.83 -6.36 -1.32
CA ASN A 260 4.91 -7.27 -1.75
C ASN A 260 4.60 -8.10 -3.01
N TRP A 261 3.80 -7.55 -3.93
CA TRP A 261 3.43 -8.15 -5.21
C TRP A 261 4.60 -8.53 -6.13
N PRO A 262 5.79 -7.86 -6.15
CA PRO A 262 6.86 -8.23 -7.09
C PRO A 262 7.35 -9.67 -6.90
N SER A 263 7.26 -10.19 -5.68
CA SER A 263 7.69 -11.56 -5.33
C SER A 263 6.83 -12.66 -5.97
N TYR A 264 5.66 -12.32 -6.50
CA TYR A 264 4.76 -13.28 -7.16
C TYR A 264 5.13 -13.52 -8.62
N PHE A 265 6.02 -12.70 -9.17
CA PHE A 265 6.45 -12.78 -10.56
C PHE A 265 7.92 -13.14 -10.67
N VAL A 266 8.27 -13.82 -11.75
CA VAL A 266 9.66 -14.15 -12.09
C VAL A 266 9.97 -13.70 -13.52
N ASN A 267 11.20 -13.21 -13.72
CA ASN A 267 11.76 -13.03 -15.05
C ASN A 267 13.18 -13.62 -15.07
N THR A 268 13.31 -14.81 -15.65
CA THR A 268 14.59 -15.55 -15.74
C THR A 268 15.46 -15.09 -16.90
N GLY A 269 14.94 -14.22 -17.76
CA GLY A 269 15.66 -13.58 -18.85
C GLY A 269 16.28 -12.24 -18.46
N THR A 270 16.36 -11.34 -19.43
CA THR A 270 16.84 -9.97 -19.19
C THR A 270 15.76 -9.13 -18.54
N GLN A 271 15.95 -8.80 -17.27
CA GLN A 271 15.09 -7.86 -16.55
C GLN A 271 15.31 -6.41 -17.01
N THR A 272 14.22 -5.66 -17.18
CA THR A 272 14.25 -4.22 -17.42
C THR A 272 14.74 -3.46 -16.18
N ALA A 273 15.06 -2.16 -16.34
CA ALA A 273 15.53 -1.35 -15.23
C ALA A 273 14.48 -1.19 -14.12
N ASP A 274 13.20 -1.03 -14.49
CA ASP A 274 12.08 -0.93 -13.56
C ASP A 274 11.81 -2.25 -12.83
N GLN A 275 11.88 -3.40 -13.52
CA GLN A 275 11.74 -4.73 -12.91
C GLN A 275 12.82 -4.97 -11.85
N LYS A 276 14.07 -4.58 -12.13
CA LYS A 276 15.16 -4.61 -11.14
C LYS A 276 14.90 -3.65 -10.00
N ARG A 277 14.47 -2.42 -10.28
CA ARG A 277 14.25 -1.36 -9.27
C ARG A 277 13.14 -1.69 -8.29
N ILE A 278 12.08 -2.37 -8.74
CA ILE A 278 10.95 -2.77 -7.88
C ILE A 278 11.16 -4.15 -7.23
N GLY A 279 12.08 -4.93 -7.78
CA GLY A 279 12.54 -6.20 -7.21
C GLY A 279 11.76 -7.42 -7.64
N ILE A 280 11.52 -7.56 -8.94
CA ILE A 280 11.08 -8.83 -9.56
C ILE A 280 12.18 -9.88 -9.38
N ASP A 281 11.82 -11.11 -9.03
CA ASP A 281 12.80 -12.18 -8.84
C ASP A 281 13.33 -12.70 -10.19
N ALA A 282 14.58 -13.13 -10.21
CA ALA A 282 15.26 -13.62 -11.41
C ALA A 282 15.26 -15.16 -11.53
N ASN A 283 14.76 -15.86 -10.51
CA ASN A 283 14.89 -17.31 -10.39
C ASN A 283 13.58 -18.00 -10.03
N ASN A 284 12.79 -17.46 -9.09
CA ASN A 284 11.60 -18.15 -8.57
C ASN A 284 10.49 -17.18 -8.20
N THR A 285 9.24 -17.62 -8.34
CA THR A 285 8.10 -16.96 -7.68
C THR A 285 8.01 -17.38 -6.21
N ARG A 286 7.38 -16.55 -5.37
CA ARG A 286 7.24 -16.76 -3.92
C ARG A 286 6.64 -18.12 -3.54
N TYR A 287 5.71 -18.62 -4.34
CA TYR A 287 4.90 -19.81 -4.01
C TYR A 287 5.01 -20.94 -5.03
N GLY A 288 5.76 -20.74 -6.13
CA GLY A 288 5.87 -21.71 -7.22
C GLY A 288 4.57 -21.89 -8.00
N TRP A 289 3.73 -20.85 -8.07
CA TRP A 289 2.44 -20.92 -8.77
C TRP A 289 2.62 -21.15 -10.27
N ASP A 290 3.70 -20.63 -10.84
CA ASP A 290 4.13 -20.82 -12.23
C ASP A 290 4.54 -22.26 -12.55
N ASN A 291 4.83 -23.11 -11.56
CA ASN A 291 5.31 -24.48 -11.81
C ASN A 291 4.29 -25.37 -12.54
N LEU A 292 3.01 -24.99 -12.53
CA LEU A 292 1.92 -25.69 -13.21
C LEU A 292 1.58 -25.10 -14.59
N ALA A 293 2.39 -24.16 -15.09
CA ALA A 293 2.25 -23.64 -16.44
C ALA A 293 2.33 -24.78 -17.49
N GLY A 294 1.34 -24.86 -18.36
CA GLY A 294 1.21 -25.90 -19.38
C GLY A 294 0.62 -27.23 -18.89
N ASP A 295 0.15 -27.30 -17.64
CA ASP A 295 -0.64 -28.45 -17.18
C ASP A 295 -1.93 -28.57 -18.01
N ARG A 296 -2.39 -29.81 -18.24
CA ARG A 296 -3.58 -30.07 -19.08
C ARG A 296 -4.86 -29.47 -18.51
N ASP A 297 -4.92 -29.28 -17.19
CA ASP A 297 -6.11 -28.78 -16.48
C ASP A 297 -5.95 -27.27 -16.16
N GLU A 298 -4.89 -26.61 -16.63
CA GLU A 298 -4.72 -25.15 -16.59
C GLU A 298 -5.79 -24.47 -17.46
N ILE A 299 -6.35 -23.37 -16.95
CA ILE A 299 -7.38 -22.59 -17.65
C ILE A 299 -6.82 -21.20 -17.91
N ASP A 300 -6.88 -20.76 -19.18
CA ASP A 300 -6.51 -19.41 -19.62
C ASP A 300 -5.14 -18.95 -19.08
N ASP A 301 -4.13 -19.82 -19.09
CA ASP A 301 -2.76 -19.53 -18.62
C ASP A 301 -2.68 -18.99 -17.16
N GLU A 302 -3.60 -19.41 -16.28
CA GLU A 302 -3.69 -18.91 -14.90
C GLU A 302 -2.43 -19.09 -14.05
N PHE A 303 -1.56 -20.04 -14.41
CA PHE A 303 -0.28 -20.29 -13.76
C PHE A 303 0.88 -19.69 -14.56
N LYS A 304 0.85 -19.86 -15.88
CA LYS A 304 1.89 -19.33 -16.80
C LYS A 304 2.10 -17.83 -16.67
N ARG A 305 1.05 -17.05 -16.38
CA ARG A 305 1.13 -15.59 -16.26
C ARG A 305 2.12 -15.06 -15.21
N PHE A 306 2.48 -15.89 -14.21
CA PHE A 306 3.43 -15.49 -13.17
C PHE A 306 4.89 -15.53 -13.65
N ASP A 307 5.17 -16.21 -14.77
CA ASP A 307 6.44 -16.07 -15.49
C ASP A 307 6.33 -14.98 -16.56
N ILE A 308 6.94 -13.83 -16.28
CA ILE A 308 6.95 -12.68 -17.18
C ILE A 308 8.20 -12.68 -18.08
N THR A 309 8.90 -13.82 -18.18
CA THR A 309 10.02 -13.97 -19.10
C THR A 309 9.54 -13.85 -20.55
N LYS A 310 10.16 -12.95 -21.31
CA LYS A 310 9.87 -12.77 -22.74
C LYS A 310 10.18 -14.06 -23.52
N THR A 311 9.16 -14.63 -24.17
CA THR A 311 9.27 -15.86 -24.97
C THR A 311 8.76 -15.68 -26.40
N GLY A 312 7.82 -14.77 -26.63
CA GLY A 312 7.25 -14.46 -27.95
C GLY A 312 7.88 -13.26 -28.64
N LYS A 313 7.40 -12.95 -29.84
CA LYS A 313 7.79 -11.74 -30.57
C LYS A 313 7.15 -10.50 -29.92
N ASN A 314 5.86 -10.60 -29.62
CA ASN A 314 5.00 -9.50 -29.20
C ASN A 314 4.35 -9.79 -27.85
N ALA A 315 3.77 -8.76 -27.21
CA ALA A 315 3.13 -8.89 -25.91
C ALA A 315 1.82 -9.72 -25.96
N SER A 316 1.15 -9.79 -27.11
CA SER A 316 0.04 -10.72 -27.35
C SER A 316 0.42 -12.22 -27.32
N GLU A 317 1.70 -12.58 -27.27
CA GLU A 317 2.18 -13.97 -27.34
C GLU A 317 2.73 -14.49 -26.00
N ASP A 318 2.93 -13.63 -25.00
CA ASP A 318 3.46 -14.00 -23.67
C ASP A 318 3.06 -13.01 -22.57
N TYR A 319 3.41 -13.32 -21.31
CA TYR A 319 3.00 -12.54 -20.14
C TYR A 319 4.05 -11.53 -19.68
N ARG A 320 4.92 -11.03 -20.58
CA ARG A 320 6.01 -10.08 -20.22
C ARG A 320 5.52 -8.82 -19.51
N ASN A 321 4.26 -8.46 -19.70
CA ASN A 321 3.61 -7.28 -19.15
C ASN A 321 2.66 -7.59 -17.99
N GLU A 322 2.44 -8.85 -17.59
CA GLU A 322 1.44 -9.19 -16.54
C GLU A 322 1.72 -8.43 -15.24
N ALA A 323 2.99 -8.38 -14.82
CA ALA A 323 3.41 -7.65 -13.63
C ALA A 323 3.10 -6.14 -13.69
N ASN A 324 2.95 -5.54 -14.88
CA ASN A 324 2.66 -4.11 -15.04
C ASN A 324 1.24 -3.76 -14.57
N GLY A 325 0.34 -4.75 -14.47
CA GLY A 325 -1.02 -4.61 -13.93
C GLY A 325 -1.12 -4.65 -12.40
N HIS A 326 0.01 -4.78 -11.70
CA HIS A 326 0.08 -4.91 -10.24
C HIS A 326 0.92 -3.81 -9.59
N GLY A 327 0.68 -3.60 -8.30
CA GLY A 327 1.33 -2.59 -7.47
C GLY A 327 0.58 -1.28 -7.40
N TYR A 328 -0.75 -1.34 -7.50
CA TYR A 328 -1.60 -0.17 -7.47
C TYR A 328 -2.53 -0.18 -6.25
N ILE A 329 -3.12 0.97 -5.98
CA ILE A 329 -4.36 1.07 -5.21
C ILE A 329 -5.50 0.48 -6.05
N VAL A 330 -6.30 -0.39 -5.43
CA VAL A 330 -7.49 -0.99 -6.04
C VAL A 330 -8.74 -0.50 -5.32
N GLU A 331 -9.67 0.08 -6.07
CA GLU A 331 -10.95 0.57 -5.56
C GLU A 331 -12.06 -0.47 -5.72
N ILE A 332 -12.81 -0.69 -4.64
CA ILE A 332 -13.95 -1.60 -4.56
C ILE A 332 -15.17 -0.83 -4.07
N ASP A 333 -16.30 -0.91 -4.77
CA ASP A 333 -17.59 -0.51 -4.22
C ASP A 333 -18.14 -1.65 -3.35
N PRO A 334 -18.21 -1.49 -2.02
CA PRO A 334 -18.72 -2.56 -1.15
C PRO A 334 -20.22 -2.79 -1.33
N TYR A 335 -20.99 -1.77 -1.70
CA TYR A 335 -22.45 -1.82 -1.75
C TYR A 335 -23.00 -2.44 -3.04
N ASN A 336 -22.25 -2.36 -4.14
CA ASN A 336 -22.66 -2.93 -5.42
C ASN A 336 -22.00 -4.29 -5.68
N ASN A 337 -22.71 -5.38 -5.39
CA ASN A 337 -22.19 -6.74 -5.56
C ASN A 337 -21.93 -7.16 -7.02
N GLN A 338 -22.36 -6.37 -8.02
CA GLN A 338 -22.09 -6.59 -9.44
C GLN A 338 -20.92 -5.75 -9.96
N SER A 339 -20.38 -4.82 -9.16
CA SER A 339 -19.29 -3.96 -9.61
C SER A 339 -17.99 -4.75 -9.78
N SER A 340 -17.22 -4.43 -10.81
CA SER A 340 -15.81 -4.79 -10.88
C SER A 340 -15.00 -4.00 -9.84
N ALA A 341 -13.80 -4.47 -9.51
CA ALA A 341 -12.81 -3.68 -8.79
C ALA A 341 -11.84 -3.04 -9.80
N ILE A 342 -11.34 -1.84 -9.48
CA ILE A 342 -10.61 -1.00 -10.45
C ILE A 342 -9.21 -0.67 -9.91
N LYS A 343 -8.16 -0.99 -10.66
CA LYS A 343 -6.80 -0.47 -10.40
C LYS A 343 -6.75 1.02 -10.75
N ARG A 344 -6.33 1.88 -9.81
CA ARG A 344 -6.24 3.35 -9.99
C ARG A 344 -4.81 3.78 -10.25
N THR A 345 -4.40 3.81 -11.51
CA THR A 345 -2.97 3.89 -11.87
C THR A 345 -2.35 5.26 -11.64
N ALA A 346 -3.16 6.33 -11.55
CA ALA A 346 -2.64 7.68 -11.33
C ALA A 346 -2.00 7.87 -9.94
N LEU A 347 -2.33 6.99 -8.98
CA LEU A 347 -1.76 6.99 -7.63
C LEU A 347 -0.35 6.38 -7.55
N GLY A 348 0.21 5.98 -8.70
CA GLY A 348 1.56 5.42 -8.80
C GLY A 348 1.58 3.90 -8.71
N ARG A 349 2.76 3.33 -9.00
CA ARG A 349 3.02 1.89 -8.93
C ARG A 349 4.21 1.59 -8.03
N PHE A 350 3.95 1.02 -6.87
CA PHE A 350 4.97 0.61 -5.90
C PHE A 350 4.41 -0.41 -4.90
N ARG A 351 5.09 -0.64 -3.77
CA ARG A 351 4.59 -1.52 -2.70
C ARG A 351 3.76 -0.69 -1.72
N HIS A 352 2.48 -0.51 -2.02
CA HIS A 352 1.59 0.33 -1.22
C HIS A 352 1.23 -0.37 0.10
N GLU A 353 1.54 0.24 1.25
CA GLU A 353 1.04 -0.26 2.54
C GLU A 353 -0.45 0.06 2.70
N GLY A 354 -0.79 1.35 2.60
CA GLY A 354 -2.12 1.89 2.89
C GLY A 354 -2.35 3.17 2.11
N CYS A 355 -3.60 3.60 1.99
CA CYS A 355 -3.96 4.80 1.22
C CYS A 355 -5.02 5.60 1.97
N VAL A 356 -4.64 6.75 2.54
CA VAL A 356 -5.58 7.58 3.31
C VAL A 356 -5.82 8.90 2.60
N PHE A 357 -7.07 9.35 2.57
CA PHE A 357 -7.39 10.67 2.05
C PHE A 357 -7.08 11.76 3.09
N GLY A 358 -6.63 12.93 2.61
CA GLY A 358 -6.41 14.13 3.40
C GLY A 358 -7.71 14.80 3.85
N GLN A 359 -7.61 15.93 4.53
CA GLN A 359 -8.80 16.69 4.94
C GLN A 359 -9.61 17.13 3.70
N VAL A 360 -10.89 16.75 3.67
CA VAL A 360 -11.80 17.09 2.57
C VAL A 360 -12.41 18.46 2.79
N VAL A 361 -12.28 19.34 1.80
CA VAL A 361 -12.81 20.71 1.83
C VAL A 361 -13.51 21.00 0.50
N GLU A 362 -14.76 21.46 0.56
CA GLU A 362 -15.53 21.89 -0.61
C GLU A 362 -14.71 22.84 -1.50
N GLY A 363 -14.68 22.57 -2.81
CA GLY A 363 -13.96 23.39 -3.78
C GLY A 363 -12.43 23.23 -3.76
N LYS A 364 -11.87 22.32 -2.96
CA LYS A 364 -10.44 21.96 -2.99
C LYS A 364 -10.23 20.54 -3.57
N PRO A 365 -9.06 20.24 -4.15
CA PRO A 365 -8.71 18.88 -4.56
C PRO A 365 -8.82 17.85 -3.43
N ILE A 366 -9.08 16.60 -3.79
CA ILE A 366 -8.89 15.47 -2.89
C ILE A 366 -7.41 15.08 -2.92
N VAL A 367 -6.86 14.81 -1.74
CA VAL A 367 -5.47 14.39 -1.54
C VAL A 367 -5.47 12.97 -1.01
N PHE A 368 -4.55 12.13 -1.47
CA PHE A 368 -4.30 10.79 -0.93
C PHE A 368 -2.83 10.63 -0.54
N TYR A 369 -2.55 9.96 0.57
CA TYR A 369 -1.20 9.65 1.05
C TYR A 369 -0.97 8.15 1.06
N SER A 370 0.21 7.71 0.64
CA SER A 370 0.62 6.30 0.64
C SER A 370 2.10 6.15 0.94
N GLY A 371 2.44 5.19 1.80
CA GLY A 371 3.81 4.74 2.01
C GLY A 371 4.22 3.67 0.99
N HIS A 372 5.49 3.67 0.58
CA HIS A 372 6.12 2.55 -0.10
C HIS A 372 6.88 1.72 0.94
N ASP A 373 6.31 0.59 1.40
CA ASP A 373 6.94 -0.22 2.45
C ASP A 373 8.13 -1.03 1.93
N SER A 374 9.28 -0.37 1.90
CA SER A 374 10.57 -1.02 1.83
C SER A 374 11.63 -0.08 2.40
N ARG A 375 12.77 -0.64 2.81
CA ARG A 375 13.85 0.16 3.39
C ARG A 375 14.35 1.14 2.34
N PHE A 376 14.52 2.39 2.74
CA PHE A 376 14.99 3.48 1.88
C PHE A 376 14.02 3.91 0.77
N GLU A 377 12.79 3.42 0.76
CA GLU A 377 11.77 3.92 -0.16
C GLU A 377 11.08 5.17 0.39
N TYR A 378 9.96 5.58 -0.22
CA TYR A 378 9.47 6.95 -0.15
C TYR A 378 8.03 7.06 0.37
N ILE A 379 7.66 8.29 0.72
CA ILE A 379 6.28 8.70 1.04
C ILE A 379 5.73 9.45 -0.17
N TYR A 380 4.52 9.10 -0.58
CA TYR A 380 3.85 9.69 -1.73
C TYR A 380 2.57 10.42 -1.35
N LYS A 381 2.24 11.45 -2.13
CA LYS A 381 1.01 12.24 -2.08
C LYS A 381 0.42 12.35 -3.48
N PHE A 382 -0.82 11.93 -3.68
CA PHE A 382 -1.55 12.19 -4.91
C PHE A 382 -2.55 13.34 -4.68
N VAL A 383 -2.66 14.25 -5.64
CA VAL A 383 -3.62 15.37 -5.62
C VAL A 383 -4.47 15.31 -6.88
N SER A 384 -5.78 15.22 -6.73
CA SER A 384 -6.72 15.17 -7.86
C SER A 384 -6.73 16.47 -8.66
N ASP A 385 -6.91 16.39 -9.98
CA ASP A 385 -7.12 17.60 -10.80
C ASP A 385 -8.48 18.25 -10.51
N MET A 386 -9.47 17.42 -10.19
CA MET A 386 -10.83 17.86 -9.89
C MET A 386 -10.94 18.39 -8.45
N GLN A 387 -11.77 19.41 -8.29
CA GLN A 387 -12.16 19.94 -6.97
C GLN A 387 -13.29 19.11 -6.36
N TRP A 388 -13.21 18.91 -5.05
CA TRP A 388 -14.22 18.21 -4.27
C TRP A 388 -15.55 18.95 -4.31
N HIS A 389 -16.62 18.18 -4.51
CA HIS A 389 -18.00 18.63 -4.40
C HIS A 389 -18.73 17.73 -3.41
N ALA A 390 -19.26 18.29 -2.33
CA ALA A 390 -19.83 17.54 -1.21
C ALA A 390 -20.97 16.61 -1.61
N GLY A 391 -21.73 16.97 -2.65
CA GLY A 391 -22.78 16.10 -3.19
C GLY A 391 -22.26 14.79 -3.78
N ASP A 392 -20.96 14.67 -4.08
CA ASP A 392 -20.37 13.41 -4.56
C ASP A 392 -20.24 12.35 -3.45
N ALA A 393 -20.30 12.72 -2.16
CA ALA A 393 -20.30 11.75 -1.06
C ALA A 393 -21.54 10.85 -1.05
N GLU A 394 -22.67 11.36 -1.54
CA GLU A 394 -23.98 10.71 -1.50
C GLU A 394 -24.35 10.05 -2.84
N ARG A 395 -23.43 9.99 -3.80
CA ARG A 395 -23.68 9.40 -5.11
C ARG A 395 -23.63 7.87 -5.04
N ASP A 396 -24.55 7.24 -5.78
CA ASP A 396 -24.61 5.78 -5.88
C ASP A 396 -23.69 5.20 -6.97
N ASP A 397 -23.22 6.02 -7.91
CA ASP A 397 -22.22 5.64 -8.92
C ASP A 397 -20.78 5.85 -8.40
N ARG A 398 -20.50 5.26 -7.24
CA ARG A 398 -19.28 5.50 -6.43
C ARG A 398 -17.98 5.30 -7.20
N LEU A 399 -17.89 4.31 -8.08
CA LEU A 399 -16.71 4.09 -8.92
C LEU A 399 -16.51 5.17 -10.00
N ALA A 400 -17.58 5.83 -10.45
CA ALA A 400 -17.47 6.99 -11.34
C ALA A 400 -16.99 8.24 -10.58
N VAL A 401 -17.38 8.38 -9.31
CA VAL A 401 -16.79 9.38 -8.40
C VAL A 401 -15.30 9.09 -8.17
N GLY A 402 -14.95 7.83 -7.95
CA GLY A 402 -13.56 7.38 -7.91
C GLY A 402 -12.79 7.79 -9.16
N ALA A 403 -13.33 7.55 -10.36
CA ALA A 403 -12.70 7.96 -11.62
C ALA A 403 -12.49 9.48 -11.70
N LYS A 404 -13.49 10.28 -11.28
CA LYS A 404 -13.40 11.74 -11.23
C LYS A 404 -12.22 12.24 -10.39
N TYR A 405 -11.91 11.56 -9.29
CA TYR A 405 -10.90 12.02 -8.31
C TYR A 405 -9.59 11.24 -8.31
N MET A 406 -9.52 10.05 -8.90
CA MET A 406 -8.36 9.14 -8.80
C MET A 406 -7.72 8.78 -10.14
N ASP A 407 -8.35 9.10 -11.29
CA ASP A 407 -7.77 8.77 -12.61
C ASP A 407 -6.94 9.92 -13.20
N GLN A 408 -7.13 11.15 -12.71
CA GLN A 408 -6.44 12.35 -13.17
C GLN A 408 -6.02 13.23 -11.99
N GLY A 409 -4.75 13.62 -11.98
CA GLY A 409 -4.11 14.34 -10.88
C GLY A 409 -2.61 14.29 -11.01
N THR A 410 -1.94 14.83 -10.00
CA THR A 410 -0.47 14.80 -9.90
C THR A 410 -0.05 13.96 -8.71
N LEU A 411 0.82 12.97 -8.96
CA LEU A 411 1.52 12.24 -7.93
C LEU A 411 2.80 13.01 -7.54
N TYR A 412 3.04 13.12 -6.25
CA TYR A 412 4.20 13.75 -5.65
C TYR A 412 4.92 12.76 -4.74
N VAL A 413 6.20 13.03 -4.51
CA VAL A 413 7.04 12.30 -3.56
C VAL A 413 7.68 13.25 -2.56
N ALA A 414 7.78 12.82 -1.30
CA ALA A 414 8.29 13.65 -0.21
C ALA A 414 9.81 13.86 -0.30
N ARG A 415 10.23 15.11 -0.09
CA ARG A 415 11.58 15.48 0.37
C ARG A 415 11.45 16.16 1.72
N PHE A 416 12.27 15.78 2.69
CA PHE A 416 12.37 16.43 3.99
C PHE A 416 13.63 17.27 4.03
N ASP A 417 13.53 18.51 4.51
CA ASP A 417 14.61 19.51 4.59
C ASP A 417 15.01 19.80 6.05
N ASP A 418 16.23 20.29 6.25
CA ASP A 418 16.90 20.34 7.57
C ASP A 418 16.26 21.21 8.65
N ASP A 419 15.47 22.18 8.23
CA ASP A 419 14.77 23.12 9.11
C ASP A 419 13.47 22.55 9.66
N GLY A 420 13.13 21.31 9.29
CA GLY A 420 11.88 20.65 9.68
C GLY A 420 10.73 20.90 8.71
N ALA A 421 10.98 21.60 7.59
CA ALA A 421 10.04 21.69 6.47
C ALA A 421 10.17 20.46 5.55
N GLY A 422 9.12 20.21 4.79
CA GLY A 422 9.09 19.24 3.71
C GLY A 422 8.58 19.86 2.42
N HIS A 423 8.95 19.21 1.32
CA HIS A 423 8.52 19.57 -0.02
C HIS A 423 7.96 18.36 -0.76
N TRP A 424 6.82 18.55 -1.43
CA TRP A 424 6.26 17.58 -2.34
C TRP A 424 6.86 17.81 -3.72
N LEU A 425 7.68 16.86 -4.19
CA LEU A 425 8.29 16.90 -5.51
C LEU A 425 7.34 16.26 -6.53
N PRO A 426 6.85 17.00 -7.55
CA PRO A 426 5.95 16.43 -8.54
C PRO A 426 6.64 15.35 -9.37
N LEU A 427 5.89 14.32 -9.73
CA LEU A 427 6.33 13.23 -10.62
C LEU A 427 5.67 13.39 -12.00
N THR A 428 6.05 14.47 -12.68
CA THR A 428 5.62 14.78 -14.06
C THR A 428 6.82 14.76 -15.00
N LEU A 429 6.61 14.57 -16.30
CA LEU A 429 7.71 14.58 -17.29
C LEU A 429 8.53 15.88 -17.25
N ALA A 430 7.93 17.01 -16.90
CA ALA A 430 8.61 18.30 -16.78
C ALA A 430 9.45 18.46 -15.50
N SER A 431 9.32 17.54 -14.54
CA SER A 431 9.95 17.64 -13.23
C SER A 431 11.46 17.58 -13.36
N LYS A 432 12.16 18.48 -12.66
CA LYS A 432 13.62 18.58 -12.72
C LYS A 432 14.27 17.41 -11.99
N THR A 433 15.32 16.87 -12.59
CA THR A 433 16.11 15.81 -11.98
C THR A 433 17.34 16.40 -11.27
N THR A 434 17.86 15.65 -10.30
CA THR A 434 19.08 16.01 -9.57
C THR A 434 20.32 16.13 -10.47
N ASN A 435 20.28 15.53 -11.65
CA ASN A 435 21.36 15.58 -12.66
C ASN A 435 21.22 16.74 -13.66
N GLY A 436 20.28 17.67 -13.47
CA GLY A 436 20.15 18.89 -14.27
C GLY A 436 19.25 18.78 -15.52
N GLY A 437 18.56 17.66 -15.71
CA GLY A 437 17.60 17.42 -16.78
C GLY A 437 16.15 17.47 -16.31
N THR A 438 15.27 16.75 -17.02
CA THR A 438 13.88 16.50 -16.64
C THR A 438 13.56 15.01 -16.68
N LEU A 439 12.45 14.59 -16.06
CA LEU A 439 11.99 13.21 -16.15
C LEU A 439 11.68 12.78 -17.60
N ALA A 440 11.35 13.71 -18.50
CA ALA A 440 11.17 13.45 -19.93
C ALA A 440 12.45 12.94 -20.64
N ASP A 441 13.63 13.16 -20.06
CA ASP A 441 14.90 12.62 -20.60
C ASP A 441 15.03 11.11 -20.36
N THR A 442 14.23 10.54 -19.45
CA THR A 442 14.23 9.11 -19.08
C THR A 442 12.93 8.41 -19.46
N PHE A 443 11.79 9.09 -19.33
CA PHE A 443 10.46 8.52 -19.54
C PHE A 443 9.79 9.11 -20.77
N THR A 444 9.27 8.25 -21.64
CA THR A 444 8.59 8.66 -22.88
C THR A 444 7.26 9.38 -22.59
N ASP A 445 6.48 8.84 -21.66
CA ASP A 445 5.16 9.35 -21.29
C ASP A 445 4.87 9.09 -19.80
N LEU A 446 3.72 9.57 -19.33
CA LEU A 446 3.30 9.40 -17.94
C LEU A 446 3.08 7.92 -17.58
N ALA A 447 2.65 7.08 -18.53
CA ALA A 447 2.45 5.66 -18.27
C ALA A 447 3.78 4.96 -17.99
N GLY A 448 4.81 5.22 -18.80
CA GLY A 448 6.17 4.72 -18.58
C GLY A 448 6.81 5.27 -17.29
N LEU A 449 6.51 6.51 -16.92
CA LEU A 449 6.90 7.08 -15.62
C LEU A 449 6.25 6.32 -14.47
N ILE A 450 4.92 6.08 -14.53
CA ILE A 450 4.19 5.37 -13.48
C ILE A 450 4.72 3.94 -13.31
N LEU A 451 5.01 3.21 -14.40
CA LEU A 451 5.58 1.87 -14.30
C LEU A 451 6.86 1.82 -13.46
N ASN A 452 7.65 2.89 -13.48
CA ASN A 452 8.86 3.06 -12.69
C ASN A 452 8.75 4.25 -11.73
N THR A 453 7.64 4.35 -11.00
CA THR A 453 7.38 5.45 -10.04
C THR A 453 8.54 5.61 -9.06
N ALA A 454 9.08 4.51 -8.52
CA ALA A 454 10.21 4.55 -7.60
C ALA A 454 11.50 5.10 -8.26
N GLY A 455 11.79 4.74 -9.51
CA GLY A 455 12.91 5.30 -10.26
C GLY A 455 12.72 6.79 -10.60
N ALA A 456 11.49 7.22 -10.87
CA ALA A 456 11.18 8.64 -11.04
C ALA A 456 11.42 9.43 -9.73
N ALA A 457 11.01 8.87 -8.59
CA ALA A 457 11.27 9.43 -7.27
C ALA A 457 12.78 9.51 -6.95
N ASP A 458 13.54 8.49 -7.34
CA ASP A 458 15.01 8.54 -7.26
C ASP A 458 15.54 9.77 -8.02
N LEU A 459 15.13 9.95 -9.28
CA LEU A 459 15.66 11.01 -10.16
C LEU A 459 15.33 12.44 -9.70
N VAL A 460 14.21 12.66 -9.02
CA VAL A 460 13.84 14.00 -8.51
C VAL A 460 14.44 14.33 -7.15
N GLY A 461 15.09 13.38 -6.47
CA GLY A 461 15.74 13.64 -5.18
C GLY A 461 14.85 13.45 -3.97
N ALA A 462 13.89 12.51 -4.02
CA ALA A 462 13.08 12.12 -2.86
C ALA A 462 13.94 11.66 -1.68
N THR A 463 13.45 11.85 -0.44
CA THR A 463 14.16 11.45 0.78
C THR A 463 13.97 9.97 1.10
N PRO A 464 15.02 9.14 1.18
CA PRO A 464 14.91 7.72 1.55
C PRO A 464 14.48 7.50 3.02
N MET A 465 13.40 6.75 3.22
CA MET A 465 12.70 6.59 4.51
C MET A 465 12.88 5.21 5.15
N ASP A 466 12.63 5.13 6.46
CA ASP A 466 12.67 3.91 7.26
C ASP A 466 11.36 3.12 7.19
N ARG A 467 11.09 2.48 6.04
CA ARG A 467 9.90 1.63 5.81
C ARG A 467 8.58 2.34 6.14
N PRO A 468 8.12 3.25 5.26
CA PRO A 468 6.79 3.85 5.33
C PRO A 468 5.69 2.79 5.26
N GLU A 469 4.97 2.61 6.36
CA GLU A 469 3.82 1.70 6.47
C GLU A 469 2.53 2.55 6.53
N TRP A 470 1.70 2.38 7.56
CA TRP A 470 0.36 2.96 7.67
C TRP A 470 0.38 4.47 7.84
N ALA A 471 -0.63 5.12 7.29
CA ALA A 471 -0.90 6.52 7.50
C ALA A 471 -2.27 6.76 8.15
N ALA A 472 -2.40 7.88 8.84
CA ALA A 472 -3.67 8.38 9.37
C ALA A 472 -3.69 9.92 9.28
N VAL A 473 -4.88 10.48 9.05
CA VAL A 473 -5.09 11.92 9.00
C VAL A 473 -6.00 12.31 10.15
N ASP A 474 -5.57 13.29 10.96
CA ASP A 474 -6.41 13.86 12.01
C ASP A 474 -7.58 14.62 11.35
N PRO A 475 -8.84 14.20 11.57
CA PRO A 475 -9.98 14.81 10.92
C PRO A 475 -10.27 16.24 11.39
N VAL A 476 -9.66 16.69 12.50
CA VAL A 476 -9.88 18.02 13.09
C VAL A 476 -8.92 19.04 12.49
N ASN A 477 -7.63 18.73 12.44
CA ASN A 477 -6.59 19.69 12.02
C ASN A 477 -5.90 19.31 10.70
N GLY A 478 -6.16 18.13 10.14
CA GLY A 478 -5.57 17.67 8.89
C GLY A 478 -4.11 17.22 9.00
N ALA A 479 -3.53 17.14 10.22
CA ALA A 479 -2.19 16.62 10.41
C ALA A 479 -2.12 15.16 9.97
N VAL A 480 -1.07 14.82 9.24
CA VAL A 480 -0.86 13.46 8.73
C VAL A 480 0.20 12.78 9.59
N TYR A 481 -0.05 11.53 9.91
CA TYR A 481 0.82 10.65 10.68
C TYR A 481 1.17 9.45 9.82
N MET A 482 2.42 9.02 9.83
CA MET A 482 2.84 7.81 9.14
C MET A 482 3.84 7.01 9.97
N THR A 483 3.68 5.68 10.02
CA THR A 483 4.62 4.79 10.69
C THR A 483 5.85 4.57 9.81
N LEU A 484 7.02 4.64 10.44
CA LEU A 484 8.33 4.31 9.88
C LEU A 484 8.89 3.15 10.68
N THR A 485 8.58 1.93 10.25
CA THR A 485 8.51 0.75 11.13
C THR A 485 9.87 0.25 11.62
N ASN A 486 10.91 0.35 10.79
CA ASN A 486 12.30 0.00 11.10
C ASN A 486 13.19 0.15 9.86
N ASN A 487 14.49 0.32 10.10
CA ASN A 487 15.53 0.20 9.10
C ASN A 487 16.89 -0.15 9.74
N THR A 488 17.14 -1.44 9.97
CA THR A 488 18.42 -1.92 10.51
C THR A 488 19.58 -1.79 9.53
N LYS A 489 19.30 -1.46 8.26
CA LYS A 489 20.30 -1.27 7.20
C LYS A 489 20.77 0.18 7.07
N ARG A 490 20.15 1.14 7.78
CA ARG A 490 20.66 2.51 7.89
C ARG A 490 21.96 2.54 8.69
N LYS A 491 23.11 2.52 8.02
CA LYS A 491 24.44 2.44 8.66
C LYS A 491 25.24 3.74 8.64
N GLU A 492 25.01 4.60 7.66
CA GLU A 492 25.92 5.71 7.37
C GLU A 492 25.31 7.09 7.64
N SER A 493 24.00 7.25 7.49
CA SER A 493 23.35 8.55 7.55
C SER A 493 22.00 8.53 8.27
N THR A 494 21.74 9.57 9.07
CA THR A 494 20.46 9.84 9.74
C THR A 494 19.90 11.18 9.29
N ASN A 495 18.62 11.42 9.57
CA ASN A 495 18.00 12.73 9.39
C ASN A 495 16.88 12.94 10.40
N ALA A 496 16.30 14.15 10.46
CA ALA A 496 15.21 14.43 11.40
C ALA A 496 14.02 13.47 11.21
N ALA A 497 13.73 13.11 9.96
CA ALA A 497 12.70 12.14 9.58
C ALA A 497 13.12 10.68 9.78
N ASN A 498 14.40 10.38 10.07
CA ASN A 498 14.98 9.03 10.21
C ASN A 498 16.20 9.10 11.16
N PRO A 499 15.99 9.33 12.47
CA PRO A 499 17.02 9.89 13.35
C PRO A 499 18.01 8.85 13.91
N ARG A 500 17.89 7.58 13.55
CA ARG A 500 18.65 6.48 14.19
C ARG A 500 19.30 5.57 13.18
N LEU A 501 20.60 5.36 13.32
CA LEU A 501 21.30 4.25 12.67
C LEU A 501 20.80 2.93 13.24
N ASN A 502 20.83 1.88 12.42
CA ASN A 502 20.40 0.54 12.78
C ASN A 502 19.03 0.52 13.47
N ASN A 503 18.09 1.31 12.96
CA ASN A 503 16.78 1.51 13.57
C ASN A 503 16.00 0.18 13.63
N SER A 504 15.91 -0.43 14.80
CA SER A 504 15.23 -1.72 15.00
C SER A 504 13.82 -1.61 15.59
N THR A 505 13.39 -0.39 15.94
CA THR A 505 12.18 -0.16 16.74
C THR A 505 11.17 0.77 16.10
N GLY A 506 11.56 1.50 15.05
CA GLY A 506 10.65 2.36 14.31
C GLY A 506 10.22 3.62 15.06
N HIS A 507 9.50 4.48 14.37
CA HIS A 507 9.00 5.76 14.87
C HIS A 507 7.79 6.20 14.04
N ILE A 508 7.10 7.24 14.49
CA ILE A 508 5.97 7.84 13.75
C ILE A 508 6.40 9.24 13.33
N ILE A 509 6.33 9.52 12.04
CA ILE A 509 6.52 10.86 11.51
C ILE A 509 5.17 11.56 11.42
N ARG A 510 5.16 12.88 11.62
CA ARG A 510 3.98 13.73 11.51
C ARG A 510 4.31 14.98 10.71
N TRP A 511 3.42 15.40 9.85
CA TRP A 511 3.49 16.69 9.16
C TRP A 511 2.15 17.40 9.08
N GLN A 512 2.18 18.66 8.67
CA GLN A 512 1.00 19.49 8.44
C GLN A 512 1.15 20.12 7.05
N GLU A 513 0.17 19.95 6.18
CA GLU A 513 0.21 20.62 4.87
C GLU A 513 0.32 22.15 5.03
N GLY A 514 1.19 22.75 4.24
CA GLY A 514 1.34 24.20 4.14
C GLY A 514 0.21 24.86 3.33
N ASP A 515 0.22 26.19 3.30
CA ASP A 515 -0.68 26.96 2.41
C ASP A 515 -0.34 26.73 0.92
N ASP A 516 0.93 26.45 0.63
CA ASP A 516 1.41 25.98 -0.66
C ASP A 516 1.29 24.45 -0.71
N THR A 517 0.63 23.93 -1.74
CA THR A 517 0.38 22.49 -1.92
C THR A 517 1.66 21.67 -2.07
N GLU A 518 2.78 22.32 -2.38
CA GLU A 518 4.10 21.69 -2.51
C GLU A 518 4.95 21.74 -1.23
N GLN A 519 4.41 22.24 -0.11
CA GLN A 519 5.15 22.39 1.16
C GLN A 519 4.38 21.77 2.35
N PHE A 520 5.10 21.25 3.33
CA PHE A 520 4.52 20.65 4.55
C PHE A 520 5.46 20.62 5.76
#